data_AF-A0A535BW13-F1
#
_entry.id   AF-A0A535BW13-F1
#
_cell.length_a   1.000
_cell.length_b   1.000
_cell.length_c   1.000
_cell.angle_alpha   90.00
_cell.angle_beta   90.00
_cell.angle_gamma   90.00
#
_symmetry.space_group_name_H-M   'P 1'
#
loop_
_entity.id
_entity.type
_entity.pdbx_description
1 polymer ?
#
loop_
_entity_poly.entity_id
_entity_poly.type
_entity_poly.pdbx_seq_one_letter_code
_entity_poly.pdbx_strand_id
1 'polypeptide(L)'
;MLVTGSGKMAGSVSNGCIEGAVFEEAQKVLKTRKPKVAAFGVADDVAFDVGLACGGHIEVFIEPFGAVHEHLLGMINQDRPVTLRTNLVSGEADLIEGLALESELPRREGDLFIEPFRRPAHLVIVGAIHIAIPLHRLAKLMGYRVAVIDARAKFATGERFPEADELIVAWPDEALAKIPIDESTYIVVLTHDPKFDLPALR
;
A
#
# COMPACT_ATOMS: atom_id res chain seq x y z
N MET A 1 -12.05 1.80 -3.73
CA MET A 1 -12.87 1.05 -4.71
C MET A 1 -12.99 1.88 -5.98
N LEU A 2 -12.90 1.26 -7.16
CA LEU A 2 -13.06 1.92 -8.46
C LEU A 2 -14.34 1.45 -9.12
N VAL A 3 -15.07 2.37 -9.76
CA VAL A 3 -16.30 2.08 -10.51
C VAL A 3 -16.22 2.76 -11.87
N THR A 4 -16.56 2.00 -12.91
CA THR A 4 -16.55 2.50 -14.30
C THR A 4 -17.96 2.86 -14.76
N GLY A 5 -18.06 3.75 -15.75
CA GLY A 5 -19.35 4.09 -16.38
C GLY A 5 -20.04 2.90 -17.06
N SER A 6 -19.29 1.83 -17.40
CA SER A 6 -19.83 0.58 -17.91
C SER A 6 -20.35 -0.38 -16.82
N GLY A 7 -20.30 0.03 -15.55
CA GLY A 7 -20.79 -0.77 -14.42
C GLY A 7 -19.82 -1.85 -13.91
N LYS A 8 -18.55 -1.84 -14.33
CA LYS A 8 -17.50 -2.68 -13.72
C LYS A 8 -16.99 -2.03 -12.44
N MET A 9 -16.61 -2.85 -11.45
CA MET A 9 -15.98 -2.41 -10.21
C MET A 9 -14.71 -3.19 -9.88
N ALA A 10 -13.81 -2.56 -9.14
CA ALA A 10 -12.58 -3.17 -8.61
C ALA A 10 -12.29 -2.66 -7.19
N GLY A 11 -11.80 -3.55 -6.32
CA GLY A 11 -11.54 -3.26 -4.91
C GLY A 11 -12.82 -3.27 -4.05
N SER A 12 -12.65 -2.91 -2.78
CA SER A 12 -13.67 -2.99 -1.73
C SER A 12 -13.55 -1.78 -0.80
N VAL A 13 -14.61 -1.49 -0.03
CA VAL A 13 -14.59 -0.46 1.02
C VAL A 13 -14.89 -1.06 2.41
N SER A 14 -15.79 -2.04 2.47
CA SER A 14 -16.27 -2.69 3.70
C SER A 14 -16.25 -4.22 3.65
N ASN A 15 -16.02 -4.80 2.47
CA ASN A 15 -16.07 -6.24 2.21
C ASN A 15 -17.47 -6.88 2.28
N GLY A 16 -18.53 -6.11 2.03
CA GLY A 16 -19.84 -6.67 1.64
C GLY A 16 -21.05 -5.82 2.01
N CYS A 17 -20.99 -5.03 3.08
CA CYS A 17 -22.17 -4.39 3.64
C CYS A 17 -22.67 -3.20 2.79
N ILE A 18 -21.75 -2.37 2.30
CA ILE A 18 -22.09 -1.06 1.68
C ILE A 18 -21.65 -0.93 0.23
N GLU A 19 -21.04 -1.97 -0.38
CA GLU A 19 -20.48 -1.91 -1.73
C GLU A 19 -21.52 -1.57 -2.79
N GLY A 20 -22.74 -2.10 -2.66
CA GLY A 20 -23.85 -1.79 -3.57
C GLY A 20 -24.26 -0.32 -3.50
N ALA A 21 -24.40 0.22 -2.28
CA ALA A 21 -24.76 1.62 -2.07
C ALA A 21 -23.65 2.58 -2.55
N VAL A 22 -22.39 2.25 -2.25
CA VAL A 22 -21.23 3.01 -2.74
C VAL A 22 -21.14 2.95 -4.27
N PHE A 23 -21.42 1.80 -4.88
CA PHE A 23 -21.48 1.67 -6.34
C PHE A 23 -22.56 2.58 -6.96
N GLU A 24 -23.76 2.61 -6.39
CA GLU A 24 -24.84 3.48 -6.87
C GLU A 24 -24.50 4.97 -6.74
N GLU A 25 -23.93 5.38 -5.60
CA GLU A 25 -23.45 6.75 -5.42
C GLU A 25 -22.32 7.09 -6.40
N ALA A 26 -21.39 6.17 -6.66
CA ALA A 26 -20.36 6.35 -7.67
C ALA A 26 -20.94 6.52 -9.08
N GLN A 27 -21.97 5.75 -9.46
CA GLN A 27 -22.67 5.94 -10.75
C GLN A 27 -23.32 7.33 -10.85
N LYS A 28 -23.85 7.87 -9.74
CA LYS A 28 -24.40 9.25 -9.71
C LYS A 28 -23.28 10.28 -9.88
N VAL A 29 -22.18 10.14 -9.13
CA VAL A 29 -20.99 11.02 -9.22
C VAL A 29 -20.38 11.02 -10.62
N LEU A 30 -20.30 9.85 -11.29
CA LEU A 30 -19.82 9.76 -12.67
C LEU A 30 -20.67 10.57 -13.65
N LYS A 31 -21.99 10.62 -13.45
CA LYS A 31 -22.92 11.40 -14.29
C LYS A 31 -22.88 12.90 -13.96
N THR A 32 -22.85 13.27 -12.69
CA THR A 32 -22.92 14.67 -12.26
C THR A 32 -21.57 15.37 -12.29
N ARG A 33 -20.47 14.61 -12.25
CA ARG A 33 -19.10 15.08 -12.02
C ARG A 33 -18.94 15.88 -10.73
N LYS A 34 -19.88 15.73 -9.78
CA LYS A 34 -19.85 16.41 -8.48
C LYS A 34 -19.45 15.39 -7.41
N PRO A 35 -18.34 15.61 -6.68
CA PRO A 35 -17.90 14.72 -5.63
C PRO A 35 -18.86 14.76 -4.43
N LYS A 36 -18.80 13.72 -3.59
CA LYS A 36 -19.71 13.57 -2.46
C LYS A 36 -19.06 12.74 -1.34
N VAL A 37 -19.24 13.17 -0.10
CA VAL A 37 -19.08 12.31 1.09
C VAL A 37 -20.40 11.60 1.35
N ALA A 38 -20.39 10.27 1.37
CA ALA A 38 -21.52 9.43 1.74
C ALA A 38 -21.23 8.76 3.09
N ALA A 39 -22.14 8.92 4.05
CA ALA A 39 -22.00 8.38 5.40
C ALA A 39 -22.86 7.12 5.57
N PHE A 40 -22.27 6.05 6.12
CA PHE A 40 -22.90 4.76 6.35
C PHE A 40 -22.72 4.38 7.83
N GLY A 41 -23.81 4.01 8.52
CA GLY A 41 -23.80 3.73 9.96
C GLY A 41 -24.54 2.45 10.32
N VAL A 42 -24.89 2.28 11.59
CA VAL A 42 -25.81 1.22 12.02
C VAL A 42 -27.19 1.57 11.44
N ALA A 43 -27.81 0.60 10.75
CA ALA A 43 -29.19 0.72 10.36
C ALA A 43 -30.04 0.65 11.63
N ASP A 44 -30.56 1.79 12.10
CA ASP A 44 -31.56 1.77 13.16
C ASP A 44 -32.76 0.94 12.70
N ASP A 45 -33.38 0.20 13.61
CA ASP A 45 -34.57 -0.65 13.39
C ASP A 45 -35.78 0.08 12.77
N VAL A 46 -35.67 1.40 12.60
CA VAL A 46 -36.70 2.34 12.13
C VAL A 46 -36.32 2.99 10.79
N ALA A 47 -35.07 2.86 10.33
CA ALA A 47 -34.56 3.47 9.10
C ALA A 47 -34.15 2.39 8.08
N PHE A 48 -34.73 2.45 6.89
CA PHE A 48 -34.40 1.59 5.73
C PHE A 48 -33.01 1.90 5.13
N ASP A 49 -32.04 2.32 5.94
CA ASP A 49 -30.72 2.73 5.47
C ASP A 49 -29.76 1.54 5.41
N VAL A 50 -28.90 1.55 4.37
CA VAL A 50 -27.86 0.52 4.20
C VAL A 50 -26.80 0.74 5.27
N GLY A 51 -26.70 -0.22 6.19
CA GLY A 51 -25.80 -0.13 7.34
C GLY A 51 -24.68 -1.16 7.37
N LEU A 52 -23.71 -0.92 8.25
CA LEU A 52 -22.61 -1.85 8.50
C LEU A 52 -23.03 -2.94 9.48
N ALA A 53 -22.94 -4.20 9.06
CA ALA A 53 -23.27 -5.35 9.92
C ALA A 53 -22.36 -5.46 11.17
N CYS A 54 -21.18 -4.84 11.15
CA CYS A 54 -20.25 -4.79 12.29
C CYS A 54 -20.62 -3.76 13.36
N GLY A 55 -21.68 -2.95 13.17
CA GLY A 55 -22.11 -1.95 14.14
C GLY A 55 -21.31 -0.64 14.14
N GLY A 56 -20.51 -0.40 13.09
CA GLY A 56 -19.65 0.80 12.96
C GLY A 56 -20.27 1.95 12.17
N HIS A 57 -19.48 3.01 11.99
CA HIS A 57 -19.76 4.12 11.09
C HIS A 57 -18.56 4.35 10.15
N ILE A 58 -18.84 4.58 8.87
CA ILE A 58 -17.84 4.85 7.83
C ILE A 58 -18.34 6.00 6.96
N GLU A 59 -17.47 6.97 6.68
CA GLU A 59 -17.67 7.97 5.64
C GLU A 59 -16.84 7.58 4.41
N VAL A 60 -17.45 7.62 3.22
CA VAL A 60 -16.81 7.32 1.95
C VAL A 60 -16.85 8.58 1.08
N PHE A 61 -15.69 9.14 0.78
CA PHE A 61 -15.57 10.18 -0.23
C PHE A 61 -15.55 9.55 -1.63
N ILE A 62 -16.41 10.06 -2.51
CA ILE A 62 -16.62 9.54 -3.86
C ILE A 62 -16.40 10.67 -4.84
N GLU A 63 -15.42 10.50 -5.73
CA GLU A 63 -15.02 11.51 -6.71
C GLU A 63 -14.81 10.92 -8.11
N PRO A 64 -14.90 11.73 -9.18
CA PRO A 64 -14.49 11.32 -10.50
C PRO A 64 -12.96 11.17 -10.61
N PHE A 65 -12.51 10.10 -11.26
CA PHE A 65 -11.11 9.96 -11.65
C PHE A 65 -10.72 11.07 -12.65
N GLY A 66 -9.53 11.64 -12.47
CA GLY A 66 -9.06 12.81 -13.24
C GLY A 66 -7.54 12.98 -13.25
N ALA A 67 -7.05 14.09 -13.79
CA ALA A 67 -5.63 14.32 -14.07
C ALA A 67 -4.71 14.21 -12.85
N VAL A 68 -5.17 14.63 -11.66
CA VAL A 68 -4.41 14.48 -10.40
C VAL A 68 -4.14 13.01 -10.09
N HIS A 69 -5.11 12.12 -10.36
CA HIS A 69 -4.97 10.69 -10.14
C HIS A 69 -4.03 10.05 -11.17
N GLU A 70 -4.05 10.51 -12.43
CA GLU A 70 -3.08 10.07 -13.44
C GLU A 70 -1.65 10.45 -13.06
N HIS A 71 -1.45 11.67 -12.55
CA HIS A 71 -0.15 12.12 -12.07
C HIS A 71 0.31 11.33 -10.83
N LEU A 72 -0.59 11.09 -9.87
CA LEU A 72 -0.34 10.24 -8.71
C LEU A 72 0.14 8.84 -9.13
N LEU A 73 -0.57 8.18 -10.06
CA LEU A 73 -0.17 6.87 -10.58
C LEU A 73 1.20 6.93 -11.25
N GLY A 74 1.51 8.00 -11.98
CA GLY A 74 2.82 8.22 -12.57
C GLY A 74 3.94 8.26 -11.53
N MET A 75 3.72 8.91 -10.38
CA MET A 75 4.69 8.96 -9.28
C MET A 75 4.82 7.61 -8.57
N ILE A 76 3.71 6.93 -8.28
CA ILE A 76 3.69 5.60 -7.65
C ILE A 76 4.45 4.59 -8.52
N ASN A 77 4.22 4.57 -9.84
CA ASN A 77 4.90 3.66 -10.77
C ASN A 77 6.41 3.91 -10.89
N GLN A 78 6.89 5.07 -10.42
CA GLN A 78 8.31 5.43 -10.36
C GLN A 78 8.89 5.24 -8.95
N ASP A 79 8.15 4.60 -8.03
CA ASP A 79 8.49 4.46 -6.61
C ASP A 79 8.77 5.81 -5.91
N ARG A 80 8.18 6.91 -6.41
CA ARG A 80 8.32 8.25 -5.80
C ARG A 80 7.27 8.45 -4.72
N PRO A 81 7.67 8.67 -3.45
CA PRO A 81 6.72 9.01 -2.40
C PRO A 81 5.97 10.30 -2.73
N VAL A 82 4.66 10.31 -2.47
CA VAL A 82 3.79 11.44 -2.79
C VAL A 82 2.61 11.46 -1.83
N THR A 83 2.18 12.64 -1.43
CA THR A 83 1.00 12.85 -0.59
C THR A 83 -0.10 13.49 -1.43
N LEU A 84 -1.24 12.81 -1.56
CA LEU A 84 -2.45 13.38 -2.14
C LEU A 84 -3.20 14.14 -1.03
N ARG A 85 -3.63 15.35 -1.32
CA ARG A 85 -4.56 16.07 -0.45
C ARG A 85 -5.82 16.37 -1.24
N THR A 86 -6.95 16.06 -0.65
CA THR A 86 -8.25 16.24 -1.27
C THR A 86 -9.16 17.04 -0.35
N ASN A 87 -9.71 18.14 -0.84
CA ASN A 87 -10.76 18.88 -0.15
C ASN A 87 -12.08 18.14 -0.30
N LEU A 88 -12.63 17.63 0.80
CA LEU A 88 -13.83 16.80 0.84
C LEU A 88 -15.12 17.56 0.50
N VAL A 89 -15.08 18.91 0.47
CA VAL A 89 -16.22 19.77 0.15
C VAL A 89 -16.19 20.19 -1.32
N SER A 90 -15.06 20.72 -1.80
CA SER A 90 -14.92 21.18 -3.19
C SER A 90 -14.55 20.05 -4.16
N GLY A 91 -13.89 19.01 -3.66
CA GLY A 91 -13.23 17.97 -4.46
C GLY A 91 -11.99 18.43 -5.21
N GLU A 92 -11.47 19.62 -4.90
CA GLU A 92 -10.16 20.03 -5.39
C GLU A 92 -9.08 19.18 -4.70
N ALA A 93 -8.09 18.76 -5.49
CA ALA A 93 -7.04 17.87 -5.04
C ALA A 93 -5.69 18.30 -5.60
N ASP A 94 -4.64 18.16 -4.79
CA ASP A 94 -3.27 18.41 -5.18
C ASP A 94 -2.30 17.35 -4.65
N LEU A 95 -1.09 17.36 -5.21
CA LEU A 95 -0.02 16.42 -4.89
C LEU A 95 1.16 17.17 -4.31
N ILE A 96 1.67 16.68 -3.19
CA ILE A 96 2.94 17.11 -2.61
C ILE A 96 3.93 15.97 -2.79
N GLU A 97 5.08 16.24 -3.41
CA GLU A 97 6.15 15.26 -3.47
C GLU A 97 6.73 14.99 -2.07
N GLY A 98 6.94 13.71 -1.76
CA GLY A 98 7.37 13.26 -0.44
C GLY A 98 6.20 12.96 0.51
N LEU A 99 6.56 12.59 1.73
CA LEU A 99 5.61 12.34 2.80
C LEU A 99 5.44 13.62 3.62
N ALA A 100 4.19 14.05 3.83
CA ALA A 100 3.92 15.08 4.82
C ALA A 100 4.44 14.60 6.19
N LEU A 101 5.44 15.29 6.74
CA LEU A 101 6.36 14.90 7.83
C LEU A 101 5.71 14.48 9.17
N GLU A 102 4.39 14.46 9.28
CA GLU A 102 3.67 14.35 10.55
C GLU A 102 3.01 12.99 10.76
N SER A 103 2.65 12.25 9.71
CA SER A 103 1.98 10.96 9.87
C SER A 103 2.10 10.05 8.66
N GLU A 104 2.25 8.78 8.99
CA GLU A 104 2.30 7.69 8.05
C GLU A 104 0.92 7.18 7.58
N LEU A 105 -0.15 7.60 8.25
CA LEU A 105 -1.49 7.09 8.00
C LEU A 105 -2.34 8.16 7.30
N PRO A 106 -3.27 7.75 6.42
CA PRO A 106 -4.31 8.63 5.93
C PRO A 106 -5.07 9.29 7.07
N ARG A 107 -5.37 10.57 6.95
CA ARG A 107 -6.03 11.34 8.01
C ARG A 107 -6.87 12.48 7.46
N ARG A 108 -7.85 12.92 8.26
CA ARG A 108 -8.68 14.08 7.97
C ARG A 108 -8.26 15.26 8.85
N GLU A 109 -8.01 16.41 8.22
CA GLU A 109 -7.69 17.69 8.86
C GLU A 109 -8.74 18.73 8.41
N GLY A 110 -9.80 18.88 9.22
CA GLY A 110 -10.94 19.71 8.84
C GLY A 110 -11.63 19.16 7.58
N ASP A 111 -11.61 19.97 6.51
CA ASP A 111 -12.17 19.60 5.21
C ASP A 111 -11.16 18.92 4.29
N LEU A 112 -9.90 18.78 4.69
CA LEU A 112 -8.88 18.08 3.90
C LEU A 112 -8.76 16.63 4.33
N PHE A 113 -8.64 15.73 3.35
CA PHE A 113 -8.18 14.37 3.54
C PHE A 113 -6.77 14.26 2.97
N ILE A 114 -5.84 13.76 3.78
CA ILE A 114 -4.41 13.68 3.47
C ILE A 114 -4.05 12.21 3.37
N GLU A 115 -3.63 11.78 2.19
CA GLU A 115 -3.32 10.39 1.85
C GLU A 115 -1.85 10.26 1.41
N PRO A 116 -0.97 9.75 2.28
CA PRO A 116 0.41 9.47 1.90
C PRO A 116 0.52 8.16 1.11
N PHE A 117 1.16 8.21 -0.05
CA PHE A 117 1.54 7.05 -0.87
C PHE A 117 3.06 6.87 -0.81
N ARG A 118 3.50 5.73 -0.28
CA ARG A 118 4.92 5.38 -0.16
C ARG A 118 5.39 4.47 -1.27
N ARG A 119 6.71 4.35 -1.37
CA ARG A 119 7.34 3.19 -1.98
C ARG A 119 6.97 1.92 -1.19
N PRO A 120 6.82 0.75 -1.83
CA PRO A 120 6.65 -0.50 -1.13
C PRO A 120 7.74 -0.70 -0.07
N ALA A 121 7.35 -1.19 1.11
CA ALA A 121 8.32 -1.51 2.16
C ALA A 121 9.35 -2.53 1.64
N HIS A 122 10.62 -2.31 1.99
CA HIS A 122 11.71 -3.14 1.50
C HIS A 122 12.13 -4.14 2.58
N LEU A 123 11.85 -5.42 2.36
CA LEU A 123 12.33 -6.51 3.21
C LEU A 123 13.64 -7.08 2.65
N VAL A 124 14.73 -6.87 3.37
CA VAL A 124 16.04 -7.46 3.06
C VAL A 124 16.25 -8.68 3.94
N ILE A 125 16.30 -9.85 3.33
CA ILE A 125 16.56 -11.13 4.01
C ILE A 125 18.02 -11.49 3.85
N VAL A 126 18.79 -11.43 4.95
CA VAL A 126 20.19 -11.84 4.97
C VAL A 126 20.26 -13.30 5.39
N GLY A 127 20.59 -14.19 4.46
CA GLY A 127 20.61 -15.63 4.65
C GLY A 127 19.49 -16.32 3.89
N ALA A 128 19.85 -16.96 2.79
CA ALA A 128 18.93 -17.70 1.92
C ALA A 128 18.69 -19.13 2.46
N ILE A 129 18.57 -19.32 3.78
CA ILE A 129 18.31 -20.64 4.37
C ILE A 129 16.85 -21.08 4.18
N HIS A 130 16.46 -22.25 4.67
CA HIS A 130 15.14 -22.82 4.40
C HIS A 130 13.98 -21.93 4.93
N ILE A 131 14.16 -21.28 6.09
CA ILE A 131 13.16 -20.38 6.70
C ILE A 131 12.92 -19.11 5.86
N ALA A 132 13.91 -18.67 5.09
CA ALA A 132 13.77 -17.50 4.23
C ALA A 132 12.72 -17.70 3.11
N ILE A 133 12.47 -18.95 2.68
CA ILE A 133 11.54 -19.26 1.59
C ILE A 133 10.10 -18.87 1.95
N PRO A 134 9.48 -19.37 3.03
CA PRO A 134 8.13 -18.95 3.40
C PRO A 134 8.06 -17.48 3.80
N LEU A 135 9.12 -16.92 4.41
CA LEU A 135 9.18 -15.50 4.75
C LEU A 135 9.09 -14.61 3.50
N HIS A 136 9.89 -14.91 2.48
CA HIS A 136 9.87 -14.21 1.19
C HIS A 136 8.47 -14.24 0.56
N ARG A 137 7.82 -15.41 0.50
CA ARG A 137 6.48 -15.55 -0.08
C ARG A 137 5.43 -14.74 0.67
N LEU A 138 5.43 -14.81 2.01
CA LEU A 138 4.51 -14.02 2.84
C LEU A 138 4.74 -12.52 2.65
N ALA A 139 6.00 -12.09 2.57
CA ALA A 139 6.34 -10.69 2.31
C ALA A 139 5.85 -10.22 0.94
N LYS A 140 6.01 -11.03 -0.12
CA LYS A 140 5.48 -10.70 -1.45
C LYS A 140 3.95 -10.63 -1.45
N LEU A 141 3.26 -11.53 -0.75
CA LEU A 141 1.80 -11.47 -0.60
C LEU A 141 1.33 -10.19 0.09
N MET A 142 2.12 -9.66 1.04
CA MET A 142 1.83 -8.40 1.72
C MET A 142 2.27 -7.15 0.92
N GLY A 143 2.84 -7.32 -0.27
CA GLY A 143 3.25 -6.21 -1.14
C GLY A 143 4.64 -5.65 -0.85
N TYR A 144 5.51 -6.37 -0.12
CA TYR A 144 6.90 -5.93 0.07
C TYR A 144 7.71 -6.07 -1.23
N ARG A 145 8.67 -5.16 -1.40
CA ARG A 145 9.86 -5.43 -2.20
C ARG A 145 10.77 -6.34 -1.38
N VAL A 146 11.28 -7.43 -1.95
CA VAL A 146 12.09 -8.42 -1.24
C VAL A 146 13.43 -8.61 -1.94
N ALA A 147 14.51 -8.35 -1.20
CA ALA A 147 15.86 -8.72 -1.57
C ALA A 147 16.32 -9.90 -0.70
N VAL A 148 16.94 -10.92 -1.31
CA VAL A 148 17.55 -12.03 -0.58
C VAL A 148 19.06 -12.01 -0.81
N ILE A 149 19.82 -11.89 0.27
CA ILE A 149 21.28 -11.84 0.26
C ILE A 149 21.83 -13.14 0.83
N ASP A 150 22.73 -13.80 0.11
CA ASP A 150 23.53 -14.90 0.68
C ASP A 150 24.86 -15.03 -0.06
N ALA A 151 25.98 -15.12 0.65
CA ALA A 151 27.30 -15.29 0.03
C ALA A 151 27.45 -16.63 -0.71
N ARG A 152 26.55 -17.59 -0.47
CA ARG A 152 26.59 -18.94 -1.04
C ARG A 152 25.61 -19.03 -2.20
N ALA A 153 26.12 -18.98 -3.43
CA ALA A 153 25.33 -19.05 -4.67
C ALA A 153 24.33 -20.22 -4.75
N LYS A 154 24.64 -21.36 -4.11
CA LYS A 154 23.74 -22.53 -4.08
C LYS A 154 22.45 -22.27 -3.30
N PHE A 155 22.45 -21.29 -2.39
CA PHE A 155 21.29 -20.98 -1.56
C PHE A 155 20.40 -19.91 -2.19
N ALA A 156 20.97 -18.80 -2.65
CA ALA A 156 20.23 -17.69 -3.26
C ALA A 156 19.95 -17.94 -4.75
N THR A 157 18.94 -18.76 -5.05
CA THR A 157 18.57 -19.13 -6.43
C THR A 157 17.11 -18.77 -6.75
N GLY A 158 16.83 -18.50 -8.02
CA GLY A 158 15.48 -18.20 -8.50
C GLY A 158 14.49 -19.35 -8.30
N GLU A 159 14.96 -20.59 -8.30
CA GLU A 159 14.11 -21.76 -7.99
C GLU A 159 13.57 -21.73 -6.56
N ARG A 160 14.41 -21.28 -5.60
CA ARG A 160 14.03 -21.20 -4.18
C ARG A 160 13.25 -19.94 -3.86
N PHE A 161 13.50 -18.85 -4.59
CA PHE A 161 12.93 -17.52 -4.36
C PHE A 161 12.38 -16.92 -5.67
N PRO A 162 11.34 -17.52 -6.27
CA PRO A 162 10.87 -17.16 -7.62
C PRO A 162 10.25 -15.76 -7.71
N GLU A 163 9.76 -15.21 -6.60
CA GLU A 163 9.08 -13.91 -6.57
C GLU A 163 9.96 -12.81 -5.94
N ALA A 164 11.24 -13.11 -5.64
CA ALA A 164 12.13 -12.13 -5.04
C ALA A 164 12.48 -11.08 -6.09
N ASP A 165 12.44 -9.80 -5.71
CA ASP A 165 12.78 -8.71 -6.63
C ASP A 165 14.29 -8.67 -6.89
N GLU A 166 15.09 -9.07 -5.89
CA GLU A 166 16.55 -9.13 -5.98
C GLU A 166 17.11 -10.38 -5.31
N LEU A 167 18.04 -11.04 -6.01
CA LEU A 167 18.86 -12.14 -5.48
C LEU A 167 20.33 -11.75 -5.54
N ILE A 168 20.92 -11.51 -4.37
CA ILE A 168 22.25 -10.93 -4.25
C ILE A 168 23.20 -11.98 -3.67
N VAL A 169 24.09 -12.49 -4.52
CA VAL A 169 25.16 -13.40 -4.11
C VAL A 169 26.41 -12.60 -3.74
N ALA A 170 26.49 -12.18 -2.48
CA ALA A 170 27.61 -11.40 -1.94
C ALA A 170 27.71 -11.56 -0.42
N TRP A 171 28.79 -11.03 0.16
CA TRP A 171 28.88 -10.87 1.61
C TRP A 171 27.82 -9.88 2.10
N PRO A 172 27.21 -10.10 3.30
CA PRO A 172 26.12 -9.25 3.78
C PRO A 172 26.44 -7.76 3.86
N ASP A 173 27.61 -7.40 4.36
CA ASP A 173 28.10 -6.03 4.46
C ASP A 173 28.30 -5.39 3.07
N GLU A 174 28.89 -6.13 2.13
CA GLU A 174 29.07 -5.65 0.75
C GLU A 174 27.74 -5.41 0.02
N ALA A 175 26.74 -6.26 0.29
CA ALA A 175 25.41 -6.15 -0.30
C ALA A 175 24.62 -4.99 0.33
N LEU A 176 24.57 -4.93 1.67
CA LEU A 176 23.84 -3.90 2.40
C LEU A 176 24.38 -2.49 2.12
N ALA A 177 25.69 -2.34 1.92
CA ALA A 177 26.30 -1.06 1.55
C ALA A 177 25.79 -0.48 0.21
N LYS A 178 25.17 -1.31 -0.64
CA LYS A 178 24.63 -0.90 -1.95
C LYS A 178 23.11 -0.73 -1.93
N ILE A 179 22.44 -1.17 -0.87
CA ILE A 179 20.98 -1.08 -0.74
C ILE A 179 20.65 0.25 -0.04
N PRO A 180 19.81 1.10 -0.63
CA PRO A 180 19.30 2.29 0.06
C PRO A 180 18.38 1.89 1.22
N ILE A 181 18.88 2.04 2.45
CA ILE A 181 18.14 1.79 3.69
C ILE A 181 17.51 3.10 4.17
N ASP A 182 16.21 3.06 4.42
CA ASP A 182 15.41 4.15 4.99
C ASP A 182 14.47 3.63 6.10
N GLU A 183 13.58 4.50 6.60
CA GLU A 183 12.58 4.16 7.62
C GLU A 183 11.58 3.07 7.21
N SER A 184 11.46 2.77 5.92
CA SER A 184 10.58 1.71 5.37
C SER A 184 11.34 0.43 5.01
N THR A 185 12.60 0.32 5.44
CA THR A 185 13.45 -0.84 5.18
C THR A 185 13.55 -1.75 6.42
N TYR A 186 13.25 -3.02 6.24
CA TYR A 186 13.28 -4.05 7.27
C TYR A 186 14.35 -5.08 6.94
N ILE A 187 15.25 -5.34 7.88
CA ILE A 187 16.32 -6.32 7.70
C ILE A 187 16.05 -7.52 8.61
N VAL A 188 16.02 -8.72 8.03
CA VAL A 188 15.88 -9.98 8.77
C VAL A 188 17.13 -10.82 8.53
N VAL A 189 17.88 -11.06 9.61
CA VAL A 189 19.12 -11.83 9.59
C VAL A 189 18.83 -13.29 9.97
N LEU A 190 19.05 -14.20 9.02
CA LEU A 190 18.70 -15.63 9.07
C LEU A 190 19.88 -16.52 8.64
N THR A 191 21.15 -16.09 8.76
CA THR A 191 22.25 -16.93 8.26
C THR A 191 22.60 -18.08 9.22
N HIS A 192 22.35 -17.87 10.53
CA HIS A 192 22.68 -18.79 11.63
C HIS A 192 24.19 -19.10 11.71
N ASP A 193 25.02 -18.14 11.29
CA ASP A 193 26.47 -18.24 11.29
C ASP A 193 27.06 -16.86 11.59
N PRO A 194 27.74 -16.68 12.74
CA PRO A 194 28.35 -15.41 13.12
C PRO A 194 29.28 -14.81 12.05
N LYS A 195 29.83 -15.63 11.16
CA LYS A 195 30.66 -15.19 10.05
C LYS A 195 29.91 -14.27 9.08
N PHE A 196 28.60 -14.43 8.95
CA PHE A 196 27.73 -13.62 8.10
C PHE A 196 26.81 -12.70 8.91
N ASP A 197 26.31 -13.15 10.07
CA ASP A 197 25.40 -12.36 10.91
C ASP A 197 26.09 -11.10 11.47
N LEU A 198 27.36 -11.21 11.91
CA LEU A 198 28.07 -10.06 12.48
C LEU A 198 28.38 -8.96 11.44
N PRO A 199 28.87 -9.27 10.22
CA PRO A 199 28.96 -8.27 9.15
C PRO A 199 27.63 -7.62 8.79
N ALA A 200 26.51 -8.36 8.85
CA ALA A 200 25.19 -7.82 8.52
C ALA A 200 24.67 -6.77 9.53
N LEU A 201 25.22 -6.75 10.76
CA LEU A 201 24.80 -5.87 11.84
C LEU A 201 25.72 -4.65 12.04
N ARG A 202 26.75 -4.49 11.20
CA ARG A 202 27.69 -3.36 11.25
C ARG A 202 27.27 -2.26 10.30
#